data_AF-A0A1X6MK46-F1
#
_entry.id   AF-A0A1X6MK46-F1
#
_cell.length_a   1.000
_cell.length_b   1.000
_cell.length_c   1.000
_cell.angle_alpha   90.00
_cell.angle_beta   90.00
_cell.angle_gamma   90.00
#
_symmetry.space_group_name_H-M   'P 1'
#
loop_
_entity.id
_entity.type
_entity.pdbx_description
1 polymer ?
#
loop_
_entity_poly.entity_id
_entity_poly.type
_entity_poly.pdbx_seq_one_letter_code
_entity_poly.pdbx_strand_id
1 'polypeptide(L)' 'MAAAVPAGHSSDAPIALESVYGDYQQDQGDEIRFSVELTRIDRLDDTYSLDIRRLKGNLRSYKFVYDTLRQRADLQRAG' A
#
# COMPACT_ATOMS: atom_id res chain seq x y z
N MET A 1 -38.39 23.22 24.78
CA MET A 1 -37.94 23.38 23.38
C MET A 1 -36.46 23.68 23.37
N ALA A 2 -35.64 22.78 22.84
CA ALA A 2 -34.32 23.02 22.23
C ALA A 2 -33.80 21.66 21.75
N ALA A 3 -33.71 21.49 20.43
CA ALA A 3 -33.15 20.29 19.80
C ALA A 3 -31.62 20.36 19.83
N ALA A 4 -30.96 19.26 20.15
CA ALA A 4 -29.51 19.09 19.99
C ALA A 4 -29.25 18.05 18.89
N VAL A 5 -28.36 18.42 17.97
CA VAL A 5 -28.03 17.74 16.71
C VAL A 5 -27.33 16.39 16.95
N PRO A 6 -27.52 15.36 16.10
CA PRO A 6 -26.74 14.14 16.19
C PRO A 6 -25.32 14.40 15.65
N ALA A 7 -24.32 14.36 16.52
CA ALA A 7 -22.92 14.31 16.09
C ALA A 7 -22.68 12.97 15.39
N GLY A 8 -22.33 13.04 14.11
CA GLY A 8 -22.08 11.88 13.27
C GLY A 8 -20.97 10.99 13.83
N HIS A 9 -21.13 9.68 13.63
CA HIS A 9 -20.10 8.70 13.91
C HIS A 9 -18.98 8.85 12.89
N SER A 10 -18.00 9.72 13.15
CA SER A 10 -16.70 9.60 12.53
C SER A 10 -16.01 8.41 13.18
N SER A 11 -16.13 7.25 12.54
CA SER A 11 -15.35 6.04 12.80
C SER A 11 -13.88 6.30 12.43
N ASP A 12 -13.22 7.13 13.22
CA ASP A 12 -11.77 7.36 13.21
C ASP A 12 -11.12 6.44 14.26
N ALA A 13 -11.47 5.16 14.20
CA ALA A 13 -10.69 4.16 14.91
C ALA A 13 -9.39 3.99 14.12
N PRO A 14 -8.21 4.18 14.72
CA PRO A 14 -6.96 3.89 14.04
C PRO A 14 -7.05 2.43 13.62
N ILE A 15 -6.99 2.16 12.32
CA ILE A 15 -6.86 0.79 11.84
C ILE A 15 -5.56 0.31 12.48
N ALA A 16 -5.68 -0.58 13.46
CA ALA A 16 -4.55 -1.25 14.08
C ALA A 16 -3.98 -2.23 13.04
N LEU A 17 -3.40 -1.67 11.97
CA LEU A 17 -2.55 -2.40 11.05
C LEU A 17 -1.29 -2.69 11.83
N GLU A 18 -1.23 -3.88 12.40
CA GLU A 18 0.03 -4.43 12.91
C GLU A 18 1.08 -4.20 11.83
N SER A 19 2.07 -3.38 12.15
CA SER A 19 3.07 -2.96 11.17
C SER A 19 3.80 -4.21 10.71
N VAL A 20 3.71 -4.51 9.42
CA VAL A 20 4.38 -5.68 8.86
C VAL A 20 5.84 -5.32 8.66
N TYR A 21 6.64 -5.67 9.65
CA TYR A 21 8.09 -5.63 9.56
C TYR A 21 8.58 -6.87 8.82
N GLY A 22 9.62 -6.72 8.00
CA GLY A 22 10.32 -7.87 7.42
C GLY A 22 11.16 -8.60 8.46
N ASP A 23 11.61 -9.80 8.11
CA ASP A 23 12.69 -10.45 8.85
C ASP A 23 13.91 -9.52 8.86
N TYR A 24 14.56 -9.32 10.01
CA TYR A 24 15.77 -8.52 10.16
C TYR A 24 16.92 -8.93 9.23
N GLN A 25 16.94 -10.18 8.74
CA GLN A 25 17.88 -10.62 7.70
C GLN A 25 17.56 -10.08 6.30
N GLN A 26 16.31 -9.69 6.05
CA GLN A 26 15.81 -9.23 4.74
C GLN A 26 15.52 -7.72 4.73
N ASP A 27 15.06 -7.18 5.85
CA ASP A 27 14.79 -5.76 6.08
C ASP A 27 15.80 -5.21 7.10
N GLN A 28 16.71 -4.36 6.62
CA GLN A 28 17.70 -3.70 7.48
C GLN A 28 17.10 -2.60 8.37
N GLY A 29 15.81 -2.29 8.24
CA GLY A 29 15.17 -1.18 8.95
C GLY A 29 15.52 0.19 8.37
N ASP A 30 16.14 0.22 7.19
CA ASP A 30 16.47 1.44 6.48
C ASP A 30 15.21 2.14 5.98
N GLU A 31 15.20 3.48 6.06
CA GLU A 31 14.12 4.28 5.51
C GLU A 31 14.05 4.11 3.98
N ILE A 32 12.87 3.70 3.50
CA ILE A 32 12.52 3.73 2.08
C ILE A 32 11.44 4.77 1.82
N ARG A 33 11.47 5.37 0.63
CA ARG A 33 10.36 6.16 0.10
C ARG A 33 10.03 5.65 -1.28
N PHE A 34 8.75 5.44 -1.55
CA PHE A 34 8.27 4.96 -2.84
C PHE A 34 6.94 5.62 -3.16
N SER A 35 6.60 5.64 -4.45
CA SER A 35 5.26 6.01 -4.92
C SER A 35 4.58 4.79 -5.51
N VAL A 36 3.26 4.73 -5.35
CA VAL A 36 2.40 3.73 -5.98
C VAL A 36 1.33 4.47 -6.76
N GLU A 37 1.15 4.10 -8.02
CA GLU A 37 0.09 4.63 -8.89
C GLU A 37 -0.75 3.47 -9.42
N LEU A 38 -2.07 3.59 -9.30
CA LEU A 38 -3.03 2.64 -9.84
C LEU A 38 -3.75 3.28 -11.03
N THR A 39 -3.58 2.69 -12.20
CA THR A 39 -4.15 3.20 -13.45
C THR A 39 -5.10 2.15 -14.02
N ARG A 40 -6.38 2.49 -14.16
CA ARG A 40 -7.34 1.66 -14.88
C ARG A 40 -6.99 1.68 -16.37
N ILE A 41 -6.92 0.51 -17.01
CA ILE A 41 -6.67 0.41 -18.44
C ILE A 41 -8.01 0.49 -19.16
N ASP A 42 -8.19 1.55 -19.96
CA ASP A 42 -9.37 1.69 -20.80
C ASP A 42 -9.44 0.57 -21.84
N ARG A 43 -10.66 0.05 -22.07
CA ARG A 43 -10.97 -0.99 -23.06
C ARG A 43 -10.37 -2.38 -22.75
N LEU A 44 -9.92 -2.60 -21.52
CA LEU A 44 -9.59 -3.93 -21.02
C LEU A 44 -10.40 -4.19 -19.76
N ASP A 45 -11.24 -5.23 -19.79
CA ASP A 45 -12.21 -5.50 -18.74
C ASP A 45 -11.51 -5.68 -17.39
N ASP A 46 -11.93 -4.86 -16.42
CA ASP A 46 -11.45 -4.81 -15.03
C ASP A 46 -9.93 -4.93 -14.83
N THR A 47 -9.15 -4.44 -15.80
CA THR A 47 -7.71 -4.51 -15.73
C THR A 47 -7.11 -3.19 -15.26
N TYR A 48 -6.23 -3.30 -14.28
CA TYR A 48 -5.50 -2.19 -13.69
C TYR A 48 -4.01 -2.42 -13.84
N SER A 49 -3.28 -1.34 -14.12
CA SER A 49 -1.84 -1.28 -14.01
C SER A 49 -1.46 -0.70 -12.66
N LEU A 50 -0.45 -1.28 -12.01
CA LEU A 50 0.12 -0.75 -10.78
C LEU A 50 1.60 -0.37 -11.03
N ASP A 51 1.91 0.92 -11.04
CA ASP A 51 3.30 1.41 -11.05
C ASP A 51 3.80 1.51 -9.61
N ILE A 52 4.92 0.87 -9.31
CA ILE A 52 5.59 0.98 -8.01
C ILE A 52 6.99 1.52 -8.28
N ARG A 53 7.30 2.70 -7.75
CA ARG A 53 8.55 3.41 -8.02
C ARG A 53 9.31 3.72 -6.74
N ARG A 54 10.58 3.31 -6.69
CA ARG A 54 11.51 3.70 -5.64
C ARG A 54 11.91 5.18 -5.77
N LEU A 55 11.73 5.95 -4.72
CA LEU A 55 12.16 7.35 -4.62
C LEU A 55 13.43 7.49 -3.76
N LYS A 56 13.53 6.74 -2.66
CA LYS A 56 14.67 6.71 -1.72
C LYS A 56 14.82 5.30 -1.13
N GLY A 57 16.02 5.00 -0.63
CA GLY A 57 16.33 3.77 0.09
C GLY A 57 17.16 2.79 -0.74
N ASN A 58 17.75 1.80 -0.07
CA ASN A 58 18.58 0.80 -0.73
C ASN A 58 17.73 -0.18 -1.57
N LEU A 59 18.36 -0.94 -2.46
CA LEU A 59 17.65 -1.86 -3.36
C LEU A 59 17.03 -3.06 -2.64
N ARG A 60 17.66 -3.55 -1.57
CA ARG A 60 17.23 -4.73 -0.80
C ARG A 60 15.95 -4.45 -0.01
N SER A 61 15.91 -3.38 0.77
CA SER A 61 14.71 -2.95 1.52
C SER A 61 13.56 -2.59 0.57
N TYR A 62 13.85 -1.94 -0.55
CA TYR A 62 12.84 -1.68 -1.58
C TYR A 62 12.28 -2.99 -2.18
N LYS A 63 13.15 -3.98 -2.46
CA LYS A 63 12.72 -5.28 -2.99
C LYS A 63 11.75 -5.98 -2.05
N PHE A 64 11.98 -5.95 -0.74
CA PHE A 64 11.08 -6.53 0.24
C PHE A 64 9.67 -5.93 0.15
N VAL A 65 9.56 -4.60 0.12
CA VAL A 65 8.26 -3.91 0.02
C VAL A 65 7.61 -4.15 -1.34
N TYR A 66 8.39 -4.13 -2.43
CA TYR A 66 7.88 -4.46 -3.76
C TYR A 66 7.29 -5.88 -3.81
N ASP A 67 8.01 -6.89 -3.30
CA ASP A 67 7.55 -8.28 -3.28
C ASP A 67 6.29 -8.43 -2.40
N THR A 68 6.26 -7.74 -1.26
CA THR A 68 5.09 -7.71 -0.36
C THR A 68 3.87 -7.12 -1.05
N LEU A 69 4.00 -5.96 -1.71
CA LEU A 69 2.91 -5.32 -2.45
C LEU A 69 2.44 -6.18 -3.61
N ARG A 70 3.38 -6.75 -4.37
CA ARG A 70 3.08 -7.65 -5.48
C ARG A 70 2.28 -8.87 -5.04
N GLN A 71 2.68 -9.52 -3.94
CA GLN A 71 1.98 -10.67 -3.39
C GLN A 71 0.57 -10.29 -2.90
N ARG A 72 0.43 -9.17 -2.19
CA ARG A 72 -0.86 -8.73 -1.63
C ARG A 72 -1.84 -8.26 -2.69
N ALA A 73 -1.36 -7.64 -3.75
CA ALA A 73 -2.18 -7.20 -4.86
C ALA A 73 -2.45 -8.34 -5.88
N ASP A 74 -1.99 -9.56 -5.62
CA ASP A 74 -2.07 -10.72 -6.52
C ASP A 74 -1.72 -10.35 -7.97
N LEU A 75 -0.64 -9.56 -8.15
CA LEU A 75 -0.21 -9.11 -9.47
C LEU A 75 0.36 -10.30 -10.23
N GLN A 76 -0.50 -10.93 -11.02
CA GLN A 76 -0.13 -11.88 -12.04
C GLN A 76 0.80 -11.16 -13.03
N ARG A 77 1.96 -11.75 -13.34
CA ARG A 77 2.75 -11.25 -14.46
C ARG A 77 1.89 -11.46 -15.70
N ALA A 78 1.47 -10.38 -16.35
CA ALA A 78 0.96 -10.46 -17.71
C ALA A 78 2.09 -11.06 -18.57
N GLY A 79 1.82 -12.25 -19.12
CA GLY A 79 2.76 -13.04 -19.93
C GLY A 79 3.04 -12.41 -21.29
#